data_AF-A0A8J2VGM4-F1
#
_entry.id   AF-A0A8J2VGM4-F1
#
_cell.length_a   1.000
_cell.length_b   1.000
_cell.length_c   1.000
_cell.angle_alpha   90.00
_cell.angle_beta   90.00
_cell.angle_gamma   90.00
#
_symmetry.space_group_name_H-M   'P 1'
#
loop_
_entity.id
_entity.type
_entity.pdbx_description
1 polymer ?
#
loop_
_entity_poly.entity_id
_entity_poly.type
_entity_poly.pdbx_seq_one_letter_code
_entity_poly.pdbx_strand_id
1 'polypeptide(L)'
;MSETDRNNRWEHLEKLPFEQAMERLEEVVDRLENGDVSLEEAIQLYEEGMRLSRICGEKLDKVEQQMEMLVQENGEWVKKPFQPEEDSE
;
A
#
# COMPACT_ATOMS: atom_id res chain seq x y z
N MET A 1 -20.43 5.47 -16.44
CA MET A 1 -20.49 5.01 -15.03
C MET A 1 -20.92 6.18 -14.17
N SER A 2 -21.81 5.99 -13.19
CA SER A 2 -22.21 7.10 -12.31
C SER A 2 -21.08 7.47 -11.32
N GLU A 3 -21.07 8.69 -10.78
CA GLU A 3 -20.13 9.08 -9.71
C GLU A 3 -20.27 8.18 -8.47
N THR A 4 -21.48 7.72 -8.19
CA THR A 4 -21.79 6.79 -7.10
C THR A 4 -21.11 5.43 -7.30
N ASP A 5 -21.10 4.90 -8.53
CA ASP A 5 -20.45 3.62 -8.84
C ASP A 5 -18.93 3.69 -8.68
N ARG A 6 -18.33 4.85 -9.02
CA ARG A 6 -16.91 5.09 -8.78
C ARG A 6 -16.63 5.11 -7.29
N ASN A 7 -17.33 5.94 -6.51
CA ASN A 7 -17.10 6.05 -5.06
C ASN A 7 -17.19 4.70 -4.33
N ASN A 8 -18.17 3.87 -4.65
CA ASN A 8 -18.33 2.55 -4.02
C ASN A 8 -17.17 1.60 -4.34
N ARG A 9 -16.61 1.68 -5.56
CA ARG A 9 -15.47 0.87 -5.98
C ARG A 9 -14.23 1.16 -5.13
N TRP A 10 -13.98 2.44 -4.86
CA TRP A 10 -12.80 2.88 -4.12
C TRP A 10 -12.87 2.55 -2.62
N GLU A 11 -14.06 2.65 -2.02
CA GLU A 11 -14.26 2.29 -0.62
C GLU A 11 -13.97 0.80 -0.37
N HIS A 12 -14.24 -0.06 -1.37
CA HIS A 12 -13.91 -1.47 -1.28
C HIS A 12 -12.40 -1.72 -1.28
N LEU A 13 -11.64 -1.00 -2.13
CA LEU A 13 -10.18 -1.15 -2.21
C LEU A 13 -9.49 -0.85 -0.88
N GLU A 14 -9.93 0.17 -0.15
CA GLU A 14 -9.37 0.53 1.16
C GLU A 14 -9.54 -0.58 2.22
N LYS A 15 -10.55 -1.44 2.05
CA LYS A 15 -10.87 -2.55 2.97
C LYS A 15 -10.14 -3.84 2.62
N LEU A 16 -9.45 -3.92 1.47
CA LEU A 16 -8.73 -5.13 1.09
C LEU A 16 -7.59 -5.45 2.07
N PRO A 17 -7.27 -6.73 2.34
CA PRO A 17 -6.01 -7.15 2.95
C PRO A 17 -4.79 -6.67 2.15
N PHE A 18 -3.61 -6.62 2.78
CA PHE A 18 -2.38 -6.18 2.12
C PHE A 18 -2.08 -7.02 0.88
N GLU A 19 -2.11 -8.34 1.01
CA GLU A 19 -1.79 -9.29 -0.05
C GLU A 19 -2.71 -9.12 -1.25
N GLN A 20 -4.01 -8.90 -1.02
CA GLN A 20 -4.99 -8.69 -2.09
C GLN A 20 -4.83 -7.33 -2.75
N ALA A 21 -4.50 -6.29 -1.98
CA ALA A 21 -4.20 -4.97 -2.55
C ALA A 21 -2.92 -5.01 -3.40
N MET A 22 -1.91 -5.77 -2.98
CA MET A 22 -0.66 -5.95 -3.72
C MET A 22 -0.88 -6.76 -5.00
N GLU A 23 -1.56 -7.90 -4.92
CA GLU A 23 -1.90 -8.72 -6.10
C GLU A 23 -2.67 -7.88 -7.13
N ARG A 24 -3.64 -7.09 -6.68
CA ARG A 24 -4.39 -6.20 -7.57
C ARG A 24 -3.51 -5.10 -8.18
N LEU A 25 -2.53 -4.58 -7.43
CA LEU A 25 -1.60 -3.57 -7.93
C LEU A 25 -0.70 -4.17 -9.03
N GLU A 26 -0.20 -5.38 -8.82
CA GLU A 26 0.59 -6.13 -9.80
C GLU A 26 -0.21 -6.34 -11.09
N GLU A 27 -1.46 -6.80 -11.00
CA GLU A 27 -2.34 -6.93 -12.17
C GLU A 27 -2.53 -5.61 -12.93
N VAL A 28 -2.68 -4.49 -12.20
CA VAL A 28 -2.83 -3.16 -12.80
C VAL A 28 -1.56 -2.76 -13.54
N VAL A 29 -0.40 -2.97 -12.93
CA VAL A 29 0.91 -2.69 -13.55
C VAL A 29 1.10 -3.54 -14.80
N ASP A 30 0.88 -4.85 -14.70
CA ASP A 30 0.99 -5.78 -15.83
C ASP A 30 0.11 -5.33 -17.01
N ARG A 31 -1.12 -4.91 -16.74
CA ARG A 31 -2.04 -4.42 -17.78
C ARG A 31 -1.57 -3.11 -18.43
N LEU A 32 -0.99 -2.20 -17.64
CA LEU A 32 -0.43 -0.95 -18.17
C LEU A 32 0.81 -1.20 -19.02
N GLU A 33 1.68 -2.13 -18.60
CA GLU A 33 2.92 -2.47 -19.31
C GLU A 33 2.67 -3.23 -20.61
N ASN A 34 1.64 -4.07 -20.66
CA ASN A 34 1.27 -4.80 -21.87
C ASN A 34 0.83 -3.89 -23.03
N GLY A 35 0.41 -2.65 -22.75
CA GLY A 35 0.13 -1.62 -23.75
C GLY A 35 -1.10 -1.86 -24.65
N ASP A 36 -1.83 -2.97 -24.47
CA ASP A 36 -3.05 -3.31 -25.20
C ASP A 36 -4.32 -2.80 -24.47
N VAL A 37 -4.29 -1.53 -24.07
CA VAL A 37 -5.41 -0.85 -23.40
C VAL A 37 -5.69 0.49 -24.08
N SER A 38 -6.96 0.87 -24.16
CA SER A 38 -7.33 2.20 -24.65
C SER A 38 -6.81 3.31 -23.71
N LEU A 39 -6.73 4.55 -24.20
CA LEU A 39 -6.29 5.70 -23.38
C LEU A 39 -7.21 5.88 -22.16
N GLU A 40 -8.53 5.77 -22.36
CA GLU A 40 -9.50 5.88 -21.27
C GLU A 40 -9.30 4.78 -20.21
N GLU A 41 -8.98 3.55 -20.62
CA GLU A 41 -8.68 2.46 -19.71
C GLU A 41 -7.34 2.66 -19.00
N ALA A 42 -6.31 3.12 -19.71
CA ALA A 42 -5.00 3.42 -19.12
C ALA A 42 -5.11 4.47 -18.01
N ILE A 43 -5.92 5.52 -18.21
CA ILE A 43 -6.19 6.53 -17.17
C ILE A 43 -6.86 5.90 -15.95
N GLN A 44 -7.86 5.02 -16.15
CA GLN A 44 -8.54 4.35 -15.04
C GLN A 44 -7.62 3.40 -14.27
N LEU A 45 -6.80 2.63 -14.98
CA LEU A 45 -5.81 1.73 -14.40
C LEU A 45 -4.76 2.50 -13.62
N TYR A 46 -4.29 3.63 -14.16
CA TYR A 46 -3.35 4.50 -13.45
C TYR A 46 -3.93 5.05 -12.15
N GLU A 47 -5.16 5.56 -12.17
CA GLU A 47 -5.84 6.02 -10.96
C GLU A 47 -6.01 4.89 -9.93
N GLU A 48 -6.34 3.68 -10.40
CA GLU A 48 -6.45 2.49 -9.56
C GLU A 48 -5.10 2.12 -8.91
N GLY A 49 -4.04 2.03 -9.70
CA GLY A 49 -2.69 1.71 -9.25
C GLY A 49 -2.15 2.72 -8.23
N MET A 50 -2.36 4.01 -8.47
CA MET A 50 -1.96 5.07 -7.52
C MET A 50 -2.63 4.90 -6.15
N ARG A 51 -3.90 4.50 -6.12
CA ARG A 51 -4.60 4.27 -4.84
C ARG A 51 -4.16 2.98 -4.17
N LEU A 52 -4.00 1.89 -4.92
CA LEU A 52 -3.52 0.63 -4.37
C LEU A 52 -2.12 0.77 -3.77
N SER A 53 -1.22 1.48 -4.46
CA SER A 53 0.12 1.81 -3.94
C SER A 53 0.04 2.54 -2.60
N ARG A 54 -0.80 3.57 -2.52
CA ARG A 54 -1.03 4.30 -1.26
C ARG A 54 -1.58 3.40 -0.16
N ILE A 55 -2.57 2.57 -0.47
CA ILE A 55 -3.18 1.63 0.50
C ILE A 55 -2.14 0.64 1.02
N CYS A 56 -1.27 0.11 0.15
CA CYS A 56 -0.19 -0.79 0.55
C CYS A 56 0.79 -0.09 1.49
N GLY A 57 1.22 1.13 1.15
CA GLY A 57 2.09 1.95 2.01
C GLY A 57 1.46 2.22 3.38
N GLU A 58 0.22 2.70 3.43
CA GLU A 58 -0.49 2.98 4.69
C GLU A 58 -0.66 1.73 5.57
N LYS A 59 -0.75 0.53 4.98
CA LYS A 59 -0.80 -0.73 5.73
C LYS A 59 0.56 -1.08 6.31
N LEU A 60 1.64 -0.92 5.55
CA LEU A 60 3.00 -1.14 6.04
C LEU A 60 3.34 -0.16 7.16
N ASP A 61 3.06 1.13 6.98
CA ASP A 61 3.27 2.16 8.00
C ASP A 61 2.58 1.81 9.33
N LYS A 62 1.35 1.28 9.26
CA LYS A 62 0.61 0.84 10.45
C LYS A 62 1.28 -0.35 11.14
N VAL A 63 1.80 -1.30 10.37
CA VAL A 63 2.52 -2.46 10.92
C VAL A 63 3.81 -1.98 11.58
N GLU A 64 4.58 -1.10 10.92
CA GLU A 64 5.81 -0.52 11.47
C GLU A 64 5.56 0.23 12.78
N GLN A 65 4.51 1.05 12.84
CA GLN A 65 4.12 1.76 14.07
C GLN A 65 3.72 0.82 15.21
N GLN A 66 3.21 -0.35 14.90
CA GLN A 66 2.82 -1.37 15.88
C GLN A 66 3.98 -2.26 16.31
N MET A 67 5.10 -2.26 15.59
CA MET A 67 6.26 -3.05 15.94
C MET A 67 6.99 -2.43 17.13
N GLU A 68 7.24 -3.27 18.14
CA GLU A 68 8.11 -2.97 19.26
C GLU A 68 9.41 -3.76 19.11
N MET A 69 10.54 -3.12 19.42
CA MET A 69 11.86 -3.76 19.49
C MET A 69 12.32 -3.88 20.94
N LEU A 70 13.02 -4.98 21.26
CA LEU A 70 13.70 -5.15 22.55
C LEU A 70 15.10 -4.54 22.45
N VAL A 71 15.36 -3.52 23.25
CA VAL A 71 16.66 -2.83 23.34
C VAL A 71 17.24 -3.06 24.73
N GLN A 72 18.54 -3.33 24.80
CA GLN A 72 19.22 -3.43 26.09
C GLN A 72 19.67 -2.04 26.55
N GLU A 73 19.13 -1.55 27.67
CA GLU A 73 19.52 -0.30 28.30
C GLU A 73 19.96 -0.57 29.74
N ASN A 74 21.18 -0.13 30.11
CA ASN A 74 21.73 -0.32 31.45
C ASN A 74 21.72 -1.78 31.97
N GLY A 75 21.81 -2.75 31.06
CA GLY A 75 21.77 -4.18 31.39
C GLY A 75 20.38 -4.80 31.46
N GLU A 76 19.31 -4.01 31.33
CA GLU A 76 17.91 -4.45 31.30
C GLU A 76 17.34 -4.42 29.87
N TRP A 77 16.43 -5.35 29.56
CA TRP A 77 15.73 -5.36 28.28
C TRP A 77 14.46 -4.49 28.36
N VAL A 78 14.39 -3.47 27.52
CA VAL A 78 13.29 -2.51 27.44
C VAL A 78 12.65 -2.56 26.05
N LYS A 79 11.32 -2.49 25.99
CA LYS A 79 10.58 -2.37 24.73
C LYS A 79 10.57 -0.92 24.25
N LYS A 80 10.89 -0.69 22.99
CA LYS A 80 10.80 0.62 22.34
C LYS A 80 10.06 0.51 21.00
N PRO A 81 9.43 1.58 20.50
CA PRO A 81 8.91 1.61 19.14
C PRO A 81 10.01 1.25 18.14
N PHE A 82 9.67 0.45 17.12
CA PHE A 82 10.58 0.19 16.02
C PHE A 82 10.87 1.50 15.30
N GLN A 83 12.15 1.86 15.21
CA GLN A 83 12.64 2.95 14.38
C GLN A 83 13.58 2.32 13.37
N PRO A 84 13.21 2.22 12.08
CA PRO A 84 14.17 1.80 11.07
C PRO A 84 15.32 2.80 11.10
N GLU A 85 16.55 2.30 11.27
CA GLU A 85 17.74 3.12 11.10
C GLU A 85 17.71 3.63 9.65
N GLU A 86 17.51 4.95 9.46
CA GLU A 86 17.78 5.56 8.17
C GLU A 86 19.26 5.34 7.90
N ASP A 87 19.60 4.40 7.00
CA ASP A 87 20.95 4.26 6.44
C ASP A 87 21.34 5.63 5.89
N SER A 88 22.03 6.40 6.72
CA SER A 88 22.51 7.72 6.41
C SER A 88 23.79 7.50 5.61
N GLU A 89 23.68 7.49 4.28
CA GLU A 89 24.83 7.72 3.41
C GLU A 89 25.32 9.17 3.52
#